data_AF-A0A945EB11-F1
#
_entry.id   AF-A0A945EB11-F1
#
_cell.length_a   1.000
_cell.length_b   1.000
_cell.length_c   1.000
_cell.angle_alpha   90.00
_cell.angle_beta   90.00
_cell.angle_gamma   90.00
#
_symmetry.space_group_name_H-M   'P 1'
#
loop_
_entity.id
_entity.type
_entity.pdbx_description
1 polymer ?
#
loop_
_entity_poly.entity_id
_entity_poly.type
_entity_poly.pdbx_seq_one_letter_code
_entity_poly.pdbx_strand_id
1 'polypeptide(L)'
;MGQKEFIGVGCINNIKEIIKETRAKKILLVTGKQSYIRCNAKSQIDEILNNIYTEQFNQFEVNPKLDDVYTGVRLLKNTKFNLIIAVGGGSVIDMAKLINILGAQ
;
A
#
# COMPACT_ATOMS: atom_id res chain seq x y z
N MET A 1 2.67 9.33 17.79
CA MET A 1 2.02 8.90 16.53
C MET A 1 0.53 8.80 16.79
N GLY A 2 -0.30 9.43 15.96
CA GLY A 2 -1.75 9.30 16.03
C GLY A 2 -2.26 8.48 14.84
N GLN A 3 -3.24 7.62 15.06
CA GLN A 3 -4.01 6.99 14.00
C GLN A 3 -5.14 7.95 13.60
N LYS A 4 -5.27 8.26 12.30
CA LYS A 4 -6.40 9.00 11.73
C LYS A 4 -7.32 7.99 11.06
N GLU A 5 -8.59 8.00 11.43
CA GLU A 5 -9.59 7.06 10.91
C GLU A 5 -10.60 7.79 10.04
N PHE A 6 -10.92 7.21 8.88
CA PHE A 6 -11.99 7.65 8.01
C PHE A 6 -12.96 6.48 7.85
N ILE A 7 -14.20 6.65 8.31
CA ILE A 7 -15.19 5.58 8.38
C ILE A 7 -16.43 6.00 7.60
N GLY A 8 -16.87 5.13 6.69
CA GLY A 8 -18.09 5.33 5.91
C GLY A 8 -17.88 5.19 4.40
N VAL A 9 -18.99 5.33 3.67
CA VAL A 9 -19.00 5.28 2.20
C VAL A 9 -18.24 6.49 1.65
N GLY A 10 -17.34 6.26 0.69
CA GLY A 10 -16.60 7.32 0.02
C GLY A 10 -15.30 7.75 0.71
N CYS A 11 -14.98 7.22 1.90
CA CYS A 11 -13.75 7.54 2.62
C CYS A 11 -12.45 7.19 1.87
N ILE A 12 -12.52 6.32 0.86
CA ILE A 12 -11.38 6.05 -0.03
C ILE A 12 -10.84 7.33 -0.70
N ASN A 13 -11.68 8.35 -0.88
CA ASN A 13 -11.27 9.64 -1.46
C ASN A 13 -10.32 10.44 -0.55
N ASN A 14 -10.30 10.19 0.76
CA ASN A 14 -9.37 10.84 1.69
C ASN A 14 -7.90 10.47 1.42
N ILE A 15 -7.63 9.42 0.63
CA ILE A 15 -6.28 9.10 0.15
C ILE A 15 -5.66 10.32 -0.58
N LYS A 16 -6.44 11.13 -1.31
CA LYS A 16 -5.95 12.35 -1.97
C LYS A 16 -5.39 13.37 -0.98
N GLU A 17 -6.01 13.50 0.19
CA GLU A 17 -5.57 14.39 1.27
C GLU A 17 -4.27 13.85 1.90
N ILE A 18 -4.22 12.56 2.21
CA ILE A 18 -3.03 11.90 2.78
C ILE A 18 -1.82 12.05 1.85
N ILE A 19 -2.00 11.92 0.54
CA ILE A 19 -0.92 12.11 -0.45
C ILE A 19 -0.40 13.55 -0.43
N LYS A 20 -1.30 14.54 -0.33
CA LYS A 20 -0.91 15.95 -0.24
C LYS A 20 -0.13 16.23 1.04
N GLU A 21 -0.61 15.71 2.18
CA GLU A 21 0.04 15.87 3.49
C GLU A 21 1.44 15.22 3.51
N THR A 22 1.56 14.00 3.00
CA THR A 22 2.82 13.24 2.95
C THR A 22 3.76 13.70 1.84
N ARG A 23 3.27 14.50 0.88
CA ARG A 23 3.99 14.89 -0.35
C ARG A 23 4.54 13.67 -1.10
N ALA A 24 3.79 12.57 -1.07
CA ALA A 24 4.18 11.32 -1.70
C ALA A 24 4.33 11.47 -3.21
N LYS A 25 5.38 10.89 -3.77
CA LYS A 25 5.70 10.92 -5.21
C LYS A 25 5.82 9.53 -5.81
N LYS A 26 6.18 8.56 -4.98
CA LYS A 26 6.31 7.15 -5.34
C LYS A 26 5.63 6.31 -4.27
N ILE A 27 4.59 5.59 -4.67
CA ILE A 27 3.75 4.81 -3.75
C ILE A 27 3.95 3.31 -4.02
N LEU A 28 4.28 2.56 -2.98
CA LEU A 28 4.23 1.10 -3.00
C LEU A 28 2.81 0.66 -2.63
N LEU A 29 2.10 0.04 -3.57
CA LEU A 29 0.75 -0.50 -3.37
C LEU A 29 0.83 -1.96 -2.93
N VAL A 30 0.60 -2.23 -1.66
CA VAL A 30 0.52 -3.61 -1.13
C VAL A 30 -0.94 -4.05 -1.19
N THR A 31 -1.27 -5.07 -1.96
CA THR A 31 -2.67 -5.46 -2.19
C THR A 31 -2.89 -6.97 -2.12
N GLY A 32 -4.15 -7.38 -1.96
CA GLY A 32 -4.55 -8.75 -2.31
C GLY A 32 -4.41 -9.00 -3.82
N LYS A 33 -4.27 -10.28 -4.23
CA LYS A 33 -4.18 -10.66 -5.65
C LYS A 33 -5.51 -10.48 -6.38
N GLN A 34 -6.49 -11.32 -6.02
CA GLN A 34 -7.78 -11.37 -6.70
C GLN A 34 -8.84 -10.47 -6.05
N SER A 35 -8.83 -10.36 -4.72
CA SER A 35 -9.82 -9.57 -3.97
C SER A 35 -9.79 -8.09 -4.38
N TYR A 36 -8.60 -7.50 -4.52
CA TYR A 36 -8.39 -6.11 -4.94
C TYR A 36 -9.03 -5.78 -6.30
N ILE A 37 -9.01 -6.75 -7.22
CA ILE A 37 -9.61 -6.60 -8.55
C ILE A 37 -11.12 -6.84 -8.47
N ARG A 38 -11.54 -7.93 -7.82
CA ARG A 38 -12.95 -8.36 -7.74
C ARG A 38 -13.85 -7.36 -7.02
N CYS A 39 -13.34 -6.62 -6.04
CA CYS A 39 -14.11 -5.59 -5.34
C CYS A 39 -14.05 -4.21 -6.00
N ASN A 40 -13.48 -4.11 -7.21
CA ASN A 40 -13.31 -2.86 -7.96
C ASN A 40 -12.40 -1.81 -7.28
N ALA A 41 -11.74 -2.15 -6.16
CA ALA A 41 -10.80 -1.25 -5.50
C ALA A 41 -9.64 -0.85 -6.42
N LYS A 42 -9.21 -1.73 -7.33
CA LYS A 42 -8.22 -1.40 -8.36
C LYS A 42 -8.60 -0.16 -9.17
N SER A 43 -9.82 -0.14 -9.72
CA SER A 43 -10.29 0.96 -10.55
C SER A 43 -10.29 2.28 -9.77
N GLN A 44 -10.82 2.25 -8.54
CA GLN A 44 -10.90 3.44 -7.69
C GLN A 44 -9.52 3.97 -7.29
N ILE A 45 -8.59 3.07 -6.92
CA ILE A 45 -7.24 3.46 -6.53
C ILE A 45 -6.45 3.98 -7.73
N ASP A 46 -6.56 3.36 -8.91
CA ASP A 46 -5.92 3.83 -10.13
C ASP A 46 -6.39 5.25 -10.49
N GLU A 47 -7.69 5.54 -10.34
CA GLU A 47 -8.26 6.88 -10.55
C GLU A 47 -7.71 7.90 -9.54
N ILE A 48 -7.67 7.52 -8.24
CA ILE A 48 -7.18 8.39 -7.16
C ILE A 48 -5.69 8.70 -7.32
N LEU A 49 -4.91 7.72 -7.75
CA LEU A 49 -3.45 7.80 -7.88
C LEU A 49 -2.99 8.17 -9.29
N ASN A 50 -3.91 8.63 -10.13
CA ASN A 50 -3.59 9.09 -11.46
C ASN A 50 -2.48 10.17 -11.41
N ASN A 51 -1.45 10.02 -12.23
CA ASN A 51 -0.22 10.84 -12.26
C ASN A 51 0.77 10.67 -11.09
N ILE A 52 0.60 9.64 -10.25
CA ILE A 52 1.58 9.28 -9.22
C ILE A 52 2.25 7.98 -9.64
N TYR A 53 3.58 7.93 -9.53
CA TYR A 53 4.30 6.69 -9.78
C TYR A 53 3.91 5.66 -8.71
N THR A 54 3.33 4.56 -9.15
CA THR A 54 2.86 3.46 -8.29
C THR A 54 3.42 2.14 -8.79
N GLU A 55 3.71 1.23 -7.86
CA GLU A 55 4.01 -0.15 -8.19
C GLU A 55 3.27 -1.08 -7.24
N GLN A 56 2.67 -2.13 -7.78
CA GLN A 56 1.88 -3.09 -7.02
C GLN A 56 2.75 -4.25 -6.53
N PHE A 57 2.74 -4.48 -5.22
CA PHE A 57 3.28 -5.66 -4.58
C PHE A 57 2.13 -6.54 -4.08
N ASN A 58 1.93 -7.69 -4.73
CA ASN A 58 0.88 -8.65 -4.40
C ASN A 58 1.37 -10.11 -4.44
N GLN A 59 2.66 -10.33 -4.68
CA GLN A 59 3.30 -11.64 -4.81
C GLN A 59 3.78 -12.14 -3.45
N PHE A 60 2.86 -12.33 -2.52
CA PHE A 60 3.14 -12.90 -1.20
C PHE A 60 2.04 -13.86 -0.77
N GLU A 61 2.35 -14.73 0.19
CA GLU A 61 1.39 -15.65 0.79
C GLU A 61 0.51 -15.00 1.85
N VAL A 62 -0.67 -15.58 2.12
CA VAL A 62 -1.61 -15.08 3.15
C VAL A 62 -0.96 -15.05 4.53
N ASN A 63 -0.06 -15.98 4.80
CA ASN A 63 0.83 -15.97 5.95
C ASN A 63 2.19 -15.44 5.50
N PRO A 64 2.53 -14.18 5.81
CA PRO A 64 3.75 -13.54 5.32
C PRO A 64 5.00 -14.35 5.66
N LYS A 65 5.72 -14.83 4.64
CA LYS A 65 7.06 -15.41 4.84
C LYS A 65 8.09 -14.29 4.90
N LEU A 66 9.17 -14.51 5.65
CA LEU A 66 10.23 -13.51 5.80
C LEU A 66 10.87 -13.16 4.43
N ASP A 67 10.96 -14.12 3.51
CA ASP A 67 11.46 -13.89 2.15
C ASP A 67 10.57 -12.97 1.31
N ASP A 68 9.24 -13.08 1.47
CA ASP A 68 8.28 -12.18 0.82
C ASP A 68 8.47 -10.75 1.36
N VAL A 69 8.66 -10.62 2.67
CA VAL A 69 8.92 -9.33 3.32
C VAL A 69 10.22 -8.72 2.79
N TYR A 70 11.31 -9.49 2.70
CA TYR A 70 12.56 -8.98 2.15
C TYR A 70 12.46 -8.60 0.68
N THR A 71 11.62 -9.30 -0.10
CA THR A 71 11.33 -8.91 -1.47
C THR A 71 10.63 -7.54 -1.51
N GLY A 72 9.63 -7.34 -0.67
CA GLY A 72 8.97 -6.04 -0.50
C GLY A 72 9.91 -4.94 -0.01
N VAL A 73 10.83 -5.23 0.92
CA VAL A 73 11.84 -4.28 1.43
C VAL A 73 12.83 -3.87 0.33
N ARG A 74 13.32 -4.84 -0.45
CA ARG A 74 14.19 -4.54 -1.60
C ARG A 74 13.48 -3.63 -2.59
N LEU A 75 12.22 -3.92 -2.89
CA LEU A 75 11.41 -3.09 -3.77
C LEU A 75 11.22 -1.68 -3.20
N LEU A 76 10.89 -1.56 -1.92
CA LEU A 76 10.76 -0.29 -1.19
C LEU A 76 12.01 0.60 -1.38
N LYS A 77 13.19 0.01 -1.11
CA LYS A 77 14.48 0.70 -1.09
C LYS A 77 14.98 1.04 -2.49
N ASN A 78 14.97 0.08 -3.42
CA ASN A 78 15.55 0.25 -4.76
C ASN A 78 14.83 1.33 -5.57
N THR A 79 13.50 1.34 -5.53
CA THR A 79 12.68 2.30 -6.28
C THR A 79 12.52 3.63 -5.53
N LYS A 80 12.93 3.66 -4.25
CA LYS A 80 12.85 4.82 -3.34
C LYS A 80 11.40 5.29 -3.15
N PHE A 81 10.53 4.35 -2.82
CA PHE A 81 9.15 4.66 -2.46
C PHE A 81 9.14 5.50 -1.18
N ASN A 82 8.25 6.49 -1.12
CA ASN A 82 8.13 7.40 0.01
C ASN A 82 6.76 7.35 0.70
N LEU A 83 5.89 6.44 0.27
CA LEU A 83 4.64 6.08 0.93
C LEU A 83 4.29 4.63 0.60
N ILE A 84 3.76 3.89 1.58
CA ILE A 84 3.14 2.58 1.37
C ILE A 84 1.64 2.72 1.58
N ILE A 85 0.84 2.21 0.64
CA ILE A 85 -0.61 2.10 0.80
C ILE A 85 -0.98 0.61 0.75
N ALA A 86 -1.63 0.13 1.81
CA ALA A 86 -2.17 -1.22 1.90
C ALA A 86 -3.65 -1.24 1.52
N VAL A 87 -4.06 -2.10 0.59
CA VAL A 87 -5.47 -2.27 0.18
C VAL A 87 -5.86 -3.75 0.27
N GLY A 88 -6.47 -4.12 1.40
CA GLY A 88 -6.91 -5.48 1.66
C GLY A 88 -7.22 -5.72 3.15
N GLY A 89 -7.31 -6.99 3.53
CA GLY A 89 -7.50 -7.41 4.92
C GLY A 89 -6.20 -7.49 5.72
N GLY A 90 -6.25 -8.23 6.85
CA GLY A 90 -5.14 -8.36 7.81
C GLY A 90 -3.78 -8.69 7.18
N SER A 91 -3.68 -9.75 6.39
CA SER A 91 -2.41 -10.17 5.77
C SER A 91 -1.74 -9.09 4.91
N VAL A 92 -2.53 -8.28 4.21
CA VAL A 92 -2.03 -7.18 3.36
C VAL A 92 -1.52 -6.04 4.23
N ILE A 93 -2.25 -5.71 5.30
CA ILE A 93 -1.88 -4.67 6.26
C ILE A 93 -0.60 -5.07 7.01
N ASP A 94 -0.51 -6.32 7.45
CA ASP A 94 0.64 -6.83 8.20
C ASP A 94 1.89 -6.88 7.30
N MET A 95 1.75 -7.34 6.05
CA MET A 95 2.85 -7.29 5.08
C MET A 95 3.37 -5.86 4.87
N ALA A 96 2.47 -4.88 4.68
CA ALA A 96 2.85 -3.48 4.52
C ALA A 96 3.58 -2.93 5.76
N LYS A 97 3.12 -3.26 6.97
CA LYS A 97 3.78 -2.87 8.22
C LYS A 97 5.16 -3.49 8.36
N LEU A 98 5.31 -4.78 8.05
CA LEU A 98 6.59 -5.49 8.09
C LEU A 98 7.60 -4.87 7.12
N ILE A 99 7.19 -4.60 5.88
CA ILE A 99 8.01 -3.91 4.88
C ILE A 99 8.42 -2.53 5.38
N ASN A 100 7.49 -1.76 5.98
CA ASN A 100 7.79 -0.42 6.48
C ASN A 100 8.82 -0.44 7.62
N ILE A 101 8.62 -1.31 8.62
CA ILE A 101 9.47 -1.37 9.82
C ILE A 101 10.88 -1.87 9.45
N LEU A 102 10.97 -2.95 8.67
CA LEU A 102 12.27 -3.52 8.28
C LEU A 102 12.94 -2.72 7.15
N GLY A 103 12.16 -1.96 6.38
CA GLY A 103 12.67 -1.04 5.38
C GLY A 103 13.34 0.21 5.95
N ALA A 104 12.98 0.60 7.18
CA ALA A 104 13.58 1.72 7.90
C ALA A 104 14.90 1.37 8.60
N GLN A 105 15.24 0.07 8.69
CA GLN A 105 16.52 -0.43 9.20
C GLN A 105 17.65 -0.29 8.18
#